data_AF-A0A0N5A870-F1
#
_entry.id   AF-A0A0N5A870-F1
#
_cell.length_a   1.000
_cell.length_b   1.000
_cell.length_c   1.000
_cell.angle_alpha   90.00
_cell.angle_beta   90.00
_cell.angle_gamma   90.00
#
_symmetry.space_group_name_H-M   'P 1'
#
loop_
_entity.id
_entity.type
_entity.pdbx_description
1 polymer ?
#
loop_
_entity_poly.entity_id
_entity_poly.type
_entity_poly.pdbx_seq_one_letter_code
_entity_poly.pdbx_strand_id
1 'polypeptide(L)'
;MTAYCFDVICAALRNQSPPKAPCCIPNDKYPLFVTWKKGPNKQLRGCIGTFSNLALPKGLQEYAMISAFKDSRFVPITLSEVQDLHCAVSILVNFEKALNYQDWVIGVHGIRIEFQDNNRKRDAVYLPEVAKEQGWNHVETLDNLLRKGGYHGTVTEEMRLSVNVVRFQSEKVHMSYQV
;
A
#
# COMPACT_ATOMS: atom_id res chain seq x y z
N MET A 1 -1.87 16.26 -0.42
CA MET A 1 -2.05 15.00 0.35
C MET A 1 -0.74 14.51 0.94
N THR A 2 0.30 14.28 0.14
CA THR A 2 1.65 13.88 0.62
C THR A 2 2.29 14.88 1.58
N ALA A 3 2.16 16.19 1.33
CA ALA A 3 2.59 17.23 2.27
C ALA A 3 1.91 17.08 3.64
N TYR A 4 0.60 16.85 3.65
CA TYR A 4 -0.14 16.61 4.89
C TYR A 4 0.36 15.35 5.63
N CYS A 5 0.70 14.27 4.92
CA CYS A 5 1.32 13.10 5.54
C CYS A 5 2.66 13.44 6.20
N PHE A 6 3.50 14.29 5.57
CA PHE A 6 4.72 14.79 6.19
C PHE A 6 4.43 15.64 7.42
N ASP A 7 3.50 16.60 7.34
CA ASP A 7 3.13 17.46 8.47
C ASP A 7 2.69 16.61 9.68
N VAL A 8 1.91 15.56 9.44
CA VAL A 8 1.45 14.61 10.46
C VAL A 8 2.61 13.89 11.13
N ILE A 9 3.53 13.28 10.37
CA ILE A 9 4.65 12.55 10.99
C ILE A 9 5.66 13.50 11.65
N CYS A 10 5.86 14.69 11.09
CA CYS A 10 6.73 15.73 11.65
C CYS A 10 6.20 16.25 12.98
N ALA A 11 4.89 16.49 13.09
CA ALA A 11 4.26 16.86 14.35
C ALA A 11 4.44 15.75 15.40
N ALA A 12 4.20 14.48 15.02
CA ALA A 12 4.38 13.34 15.92
C ALA A 12 5.83 13.20 16.40
N LEU A 13 6.82 13.30 15.51
CA LEU A 13 8.25 13.24 15.84
C LEU A 13 8.71 14.38 16.75
N ARG A 14 7.99 15.51 16.74
CA ARG A 14 8.24 16.67 17.61
C ARG A 14 7.37 16.66 18.87
N ASN A 15 6.63 15.57 19.14
CA ASN A 15 5.67 15.45 20.24
C ASN A 15 4.59 16.55 20.24
N GLN A 16 4.12 16.94 19.05
CA GLN A 16 3.07 17.94 18.84
C GLN A 16 1.75 17.26 18.45
N SER A 17 0.65 17.97 18.69
CA SER A 17 -0.67 17.54 18.24
C SER A 17 -0.73 17.44 16.70
N PRO A 18 -1.48 16.47 16.15
CA PRO A 18 -1.63 16.35 14.70
C PRO A 18 -2.17 17.63 14.07
N PRO A 19 -1.62 18.07 12.93
CA PRO A 19 -2.09 19.25 12.24
C PRO A 19 -3.50 19.04 11.70
N LYS A 20 -4.27 20.13 11.61
CA LYS A 20 -5.56 20.11 10.93
C LYS A 20 -5.35 19.82 9.45
N ALA A 21 -6.18 18.95 8.88
CA ALA A 21 -6.14 18.68 7.45
C ALA A 21 -6.40 19.96 6.63
N PRO A 22 -5.61 20.21 5.57
CA PRO A 22 -5.87 21.31 4.64
C PRO A 22 -7.26 21.22 4.02
N CYS A 23 -7.93 22.36 3.84
CA CYS A 23 -9.28 22.42 3.24
C CYS A 23 -9.33 21.93 1.78
N CYS A 24 -8.19 21.91 1.08
CA CYS A 24 -8.08 21.40 -0.28
C CYS A 24 -8.09 19.85 -0.35
N ILE A 25 -7.99 19.15 0.77
CA ILE A 25 -8.15 17.69 0.80
C ILE A 25 -9.66 17.39 0.87
N PRO A 26 -10.24 16.75 -0.15
CA PRO A 26 -11.67 16.44 -0.16
C PRO A 26 -12.04 15.44 0.93
N ASN A 27 -13.28 15.47 1.38
CA ASN A 27 -13.77 14.59 2.46
C ASN A 27 -14.38 13.27 1.94
N ASP A 28 -14.28 13.02 0.63
CA ASP A 28 -14.66 11.78 -0.01
C ASP A 28 -13.94 10.58 0.61
N LYS A 29 -14.58 9.42 0.52
CA LYS A 29 -14.11 8.20 1.18
C LYS A 29 -13.50 7.25 0.17
N TYR A 30 -12.24 6.88 0.39
CA TYR A 30 -11.53 5.96 -0.48
C TYR A 30 -10.68 4.97 0.33
N PRO A 31 -10.39 3.80 -0.22
CA PRO A 31 -9.27 2.99 0.23
C PRO A 31 -7.96 3.62 -0.21
N LEU A 32 -6.94 3.57 0.63
CA LEU A 32 -5.67 4.23 0.36
C LEU A 32 -4.48 3.54 1.01
N PHE A 33 -3.31 3.77 0.44
CA PHE A 33 -2.02 3.36 1.00
C PHE A 33 -1.11 4.58 1.13
N VAL A 34 -0.41 4.70 2.26
CA VAL A 34 0.68 5.64 2.44
C VAL A 34 1.99 4.87 2.44
N THR A 35 2.91 5.29 1.58
CA THR A 35 4.23 4.68 1.39
C THR A 35 5.31 5.69 1.67
N TRP A 36 6.26 5.30 2.51
CA TRP A 36 7.52 5.98 2.75
C TRP A 36 8.63 5.26 2.01
N LYS A 37 9.45 6.03 1.28
CA LYS A 37 10.70 5.57 0.68
C LYS A 37 11.84 6.47 1.20
N LYS A 38 13.08 5.97 1.26
CA LYS A 38 14.23 6.70 1.78
C LYS A 38 15.39 6.74 0.79
N GLY A 39 16.07 7.89 0.74
CA GLY A 39 17.31 8.11 0.02
C GLY A 39 17.14 8.19 -1.51
N PRO A 40 18.25 8.40 -2.25
CA PRO A 40 18.22 8.67 -3.69
C PRO A 40 17.64 7.50 -4.50
N ASN A 41 17.84 6.27 -4.02
CA ASN A 41 17.33 5.05 -4.66
C ASN A 41 15.88 4.73 -4.28
N LYS A 42 15.23 5.59 -3.47
CA LYS A 42 13.85 5.44 -3.00
C LYS A 42 13.57 4.04 -2.45
N GLN A 43 14.41 3.57 -1.53
CA GLN A 43 14.24 2.25 -0.89
C GLN A 43 12.99 2.27 0.00
N LEU A 44 12.19 1.20 0.00
CA LEU A 44 10.98 1.12 0.82
C LEU A 44 11.33 1.26 2.31
N ARG A 45 10.66 2.19 2.99
CA ARG A 45 10.88 2.52 4.42
C ARG A 45 9.64 2.31 5.29
N GLY A 46 8.48 2.12 4.66
CA GLY A 46 7.21 1.77 5.28
C GLY A 46 6.09 1.83 4.25
N CYS A 47 5.12 0.93 4.29
CA CYS A 47 3.94 1.00 3.43
C CYS A 47 2.78 0.24 4.06
N ILE A 48 1.77 1.00 4.48
CA ILE A 48 0.54 0.46 5.08
C ILE A 48 -0.64 1.26 4.54
N GLY A 49 -1.77 0.57 4.38
CA GLY A 49 -3.00 1.13 3.84
C GLY A 49 -4.22 0.32 4.25
N THR A 50 -5.35 0.69 3.67
CA THR A 50 -6.63 0.03 3.91
C THR A 50 -7.41 -0.16 2.63
N PHE A 51 -8.23 -1.21 2.63
CA PHE A 51 -9.28 -1.45 1.66
C PHE A 51 -10.64 -0.89 2.08
N SER A 52 -10.75 -0.35 3.29
CA SER A 52 -11.97 0.32 3.76
C SER A 52 -12.07 1.75 3.24
N ASN A 53 -13.28 2.16 2.88
CA ASN A 53 -13.55 3.54 2.47
C ASN A 53 -13.45 4.48 3.68
N LEU A 54 -12.32 5.18 3.80
CA LEU A 54 -12.08 6.19 4.83
C LEU A 54 -12.08 7.58 4.22
N ALA A 55 -12.66 8.54 4.94
CA ALA A 55 -12.55 9.94 4.58
C ALA A 55 -11.07 10.31 4.44
N LEU A 56 -10.67 10.89 3.30
CA LEU A 56 -9.25 11.11 2.99
C LEU A 56 -8.48 11.83 4.09
N PRO A 57 -8.99 12.90 4.75
CA PRO A 57 -8.27 13.53 5.87
C PRO A 57 -7.91 12.54 6.98
N LYS A 58 -8.89 11.72 7.39
CA LYS A 58 -8.71 10.72 8.45
C LYS A 58 -7.75 9.61 7.98
N GLY A 59 -7.99 9.05 6.80
CA GLY A 59 -7.18 7.96 6.27
C GLY A 59 -5.73 8.37 6.04
N LEU A 60 -5.48 9.57 5.50
CA LEU A 60 -4.12 10.09 5.30
C LEU A 60 -3.38 10.28 6.62
N GLN A 61 -4.03 10.88 7.63
CA GLN A 61 -3.43 11.06 8.94
C GLN A 61 -3.11 9.71 9.60
N GLU A 62 -4.08 8.81 9.64
CA GLU A 62 -3.97 7.51 10.30
C GLU A 62 -2.90 6.63 9.62
N TYR A 63 -2.96 6.48 8.30
CA TYR A 63 -2.05 5.61 7.56
C TYR A 63 -0.66 6.23 7.36
N ALA A 64 -0.50 7.56 7.41
CA ALA A 64 0.82 8.18 7.52
C ALA A 64 1.52 7.75 8.82
N MET A 65 0.82 7.82 9.96
CA MET A 65 1.36 7.40 11.27
C MET A 65 1.65 5.90 11.32
N ILE A 66 0.71 5.07 10.87
CA ILE A 66 0.86 3.61 10.91
C ILE A 66 2.02 3.17 10.01
N SER A 67 2.09 3.66 8.77
CA SER A 67 3.18 3.29 7.85
C SER A 67 4.54 3.81 8.28
N ALA A 68 4.62 4.93 9.01
CA ALA A 68 5.87 5.49 9.50
C ALA A 68 6.39 4.79 10.78
N PHE A 69 5.48 4.39 11.68
CA PHE A 69 5.86 4.01 13.05
C PHE A 69 5.42 2.61 13.47
N LYS A 70 4.53 1.95 12.72
CA LYS A 70 3.93 0.66 13.10
C LYS A 70 4.04 -0.40 12.01
N ASP A 71 4.77 -0.14 10.93
CA ASP A 71 5.11 -1.16 9.94
C ASP A 71 6.17 -2.09 10.53
N SER A 72 5.77 -3.27 10.99
CA SER A 72 6.63 -4.22 11.73
C SER A 72 7.86 -4.71 10.96
N ARG A 73 7.92 -4.48 9.64
CA ARG A 73 9.09 -4.80 8.81
C ARG A 73 10.24 -3.82 9.02
N PHE A 74 9.98 -2.67 9.63
CA PHE A 74 10.96 -1.60 9.80
C PHE A 74 10.92 -1.03 11.22
N VAL A 75 12.04 -0.50 11.70
CA VAL A 75 12.05 0.32 12.91
C VAL A 75 11.30 1.64 12.67
N PRO A 76 10.65 2.24 13.68
CA PRO A 76 9.96 3.53 13.51
C PRO A 76 10.87 4.59 12.88
N ILE A 77 10.33 5.38 11.95
CA ILE A 77 11.05 6.51 11.34
C ILE A 77 11.47 7.50 12.43
N THR A 78 12.68 8.06 12.32
CA THR A 78 13.18 9.10 13.25
C THR A 78 13.23 10.48 12.61
N LEU A 79 13.38 11.53 13.43
CA LEU A 79 13.43 12.92 12.96
C LEU A 79 14.60 13.18 12.00
N SER A 80 15.75 12.54 12.21
CA SER A 80 16.91 12.70 11.32
C SER A 80 16.72 12.08 9.95
N GLU A 81 15.80 11.11 9.81
CA GLU A 81 15.51 10.49 8.52
C GLU A 81 14.61 11.36 7.63
N VAL A 82 13.84 12.28 8.21
CA VAL A 82 12.76 13.01 7.51
C VAL A 82 13.24 13.70 6.24
N GLN A 83 14.43 14.32 6.29
CA GLN A 83 15.01 15.03 5.15
C GLN A 83 15.30 14.13 3.94
N ASP A 84 15.46 12.83 4.15
CA ASP A 84 15.77 11.84 3.12
C ASP A 84 14.53 11.06 2.66
N LEU A 85 13.35 11.39 3.17
CA LEU A 85 12.13 10.65 2.88
C LEU A 85 11.43 11.14 1.61
N HIS A 86 10.76 10.19 0.97
CA HIS A 86 9.78 10.40 -0.07
C HIS A 86 8.46 9.78 0.38
N CYS A 87 7.39 10.57 0.33
CA CYS A 87 6.03 10.12 0.59
C CYS A 87 5.32 9.82 -0.73
N ALA A 88 4.58 8.73 -0.79
CA ALA A 88 3.60 8.48 -1.83
C ALA A 88 2.26 8.10 -1.20
N VAL A 89 1.18 8.64 -1.77
CA VAL A 89 -0.20 8.30 -1.44
C VAL A 89 -0.80 7.65 -2.67
N SER A 90 -1.33 6.43 -2.50
CA SER A 90 -2.06 5.72 -3.55
C SER A 90 -3.52 5.61 -3.14
N ILE A 91 -4.43 6.23 -3.88
CA ILE A 91 -5.88 6.11 -3.72
C ILE A 91 -6.35 4.97 -4.62
N LEU A 92 -7.03 3.99 -4.07
CA LEU A 92 -7.46 2.81 -4.83
C LEU A 92 -8.84 3.02 -5.43
N VAL A 93 -8.98 2.70 -6.71
CA VAL A 93 -10.19 2.96 -7.51
C VAL A 93 -10.46 1.80 -8.48
N ASN A 94 -11.65 1.79 -9.08
CA ASN A 94 -12.03 0.88 -10.16
C ASN A 94 -11.83 -0.62 -9.81
N PHE A 95 -12.43 -1.04 -8.69
CA PHE A 95 -12.37 -2.43 -8.24
C PHE A 95 -13.28 -3.31 -9.09
N GLU A 96 -12.71 -4.39 -9.62
CA GLU A 96 -13.40 -5.36 -10.46
C GLU A 96 -13.02 -6.78 -10.06
N LYS A 97 -14.00 -7.70 -10.05
CA LYS A 97 -13.71 -9.12 -9.91
C LYS A 97 -13.06 -9.63 -11.19
N ALA A 98 -11.89 -10.26 -11.07
CA ALA A 98 -11.22 -10.88 -12.20
C ALA A 98 -11.80 -12.28 -12.47
N LEU A 99 -11.78 -12.71 -13.74
CA LEU A 99 -12.24 -14.02 -14.18
C LEU A 99 -11.35 -15.15 -13.67
N ASN A 100 -10.04 -14.92 -13.61
CA ASN A 100 -9.03 -15.83 -13.09
C ASN A 100 -7.77 -15.03 -12.68
N TYR A 101 -6.73 -15.72 -12.20
CA TYR A 101 -5.52 -15.06 -11.72
C TYR A 101 -4.68 -14.34 -12.80
N GLN A 102 -4.97 -14.55 -14.08
CA GLN A 102 -4.30 -13.90 -15.20
C GLN A 102 -5.10 -12.70 -15.76
N ASP A 103 -6.35 -12.52 -15.35
CA ASP A 103 -7.26 -11.49 -15.85
C ASP A 103 -6.99 -10.08 -15.25
N TRP A 104 -5.78 -9.59 -15.46
CA TRP A 104 -5.36 -8.23 -15.11
C TRP A 104 -4.11 -7.83 -15.92
N VAL A 105 -3.81 -6.53 -15.98
CA VAL A 105 -2.71 -5.99 -16.80
C VAL A 105 -1.58 -5.53 -15.90
N ILE A 106 -0.39 -6.11 -16.08
CA ILE A 106 0.82 -5.78 -15.32
C ILE A 106 1.18 -4.30 -15.52
N GLY A 107 1.42 -3.59 -14.42
CA GLY A 107 1.75 -2.17 -14.43
C GLY A 107 0.55 -1.24 -14.57
N VAL A 108 -0.66 -1.77 -14.72
CA VAL A 108 -1.92 -1.01 -14.72
C VAL A 108 -2.77 -1.38 -13.51
N HIS A 109 -2.92 -2.67 -13.24
CA HIS A 109 -3.76 -3.17 -12.16
C HIS A 109 -2.92 -3.61 -10.96
N GLY A 110 -3.37 -3.20 -9.77
CA GLY A 110 -3.08 -3.88 -8.52
C GLY A 110 -4.04 -5.06 -8.36
N ILE A 111 -3.63 -6.03 -7.56
CA ILE A 111 -4.44 -7.21 -7.28
C ILE A 111 -4.56 -7.44 -5.78
N ARG A 112 -5.78 -7.74 -5.34
CA ARG A 112 -6.08 -8.30 -4.03
C ARG A 112 -6.53 -9.72 -4.23
N ILE A 113 -5.90 -10.64 -3.51
CA ILE A 113 -6.26 -12.05 -3.55
C ILE A 113 -6.92 -12.45 -2.25
N GLU A 114 -7.91 -13.33 -2.34
CA GLU A 114 -8.54 -13.99 -1.20
C GLU A 114 -8.52 -15.50 -1.45
N PHE A 115 -8.01 -16.26 -0.49
CA PHE A 115 -7.83 -17.70 -0.61
C PHE A 115 -8.04 -18.43 0.72
N GLN A 116 -8.27 -19.74 0.63
CA GLN A 116 -8.41 -20.63 1.78
C GLN A 116 -7.11 -21.38 2.03
N ASP A 117 -6.70 -21.45 3.28
CA ASP A 117 -5.56 -22.25 3.74
C ASP A 117 -5.96 -22.95 5.04
N ASN A 118 -6.15 -24.28 5.01
CA ASN A 118 -6.52 -25.09 6.16
C ASN A 118 -7.71 -24.51 6.97
N ASN A 119 -8.80 -24.18 6.26
CA ASN A 119 -10.01 -23.52 6.78
C ASN A 119 -9.82 -22.08 7.31
N ARG A 120 -8.66 -21.46 7.08
CA ARG A 120 -8.42 -20.05 7.35
C ARG A 120 -8.53 -19.24 6.07
N LYS A 121 -9.41 -18.25 6.08
CA LYS A 121 -9.43 -17.21 5.05
C LYS A 121 -8.21 -16.32 5.20
N ARG A 122 -7.51 -16.10 4.10
CA ARG A 122 -6.37 -15.20 4.02
C ARG A 122 -6.56 -14.26 2.85
N ASP A 123 -5.97 -13.07 2.96
CA ASP A 123 -5.89 -12.14 1.87
C ASP A 123 -4.52 -11.48 1.80
N ALA A 124 -4.17 -11.02 0.60
CA ALA A 124 -2.95 -10.29 0.36
C ALA A 124 -3.15 -9.32 -0.81
N VAL A 125 -2.34 -8.26 -0.82
CA VAL A 125 -2.36 -7.23 -1.87
C VAL A 125 -0.98 -6.94 -2.43
N TYR A 126 -0.95 -6.70 -3.74
CA TYR A 126 0.06 -5.88 -4.39
C TYR A 126 -0.57 -4.67 -5.11
N LEU A 127 0.10 -3.53 -5.00
CA LEU A 127 -0.25 -2.30 -5.73
C LEU A 127 0.18 -2.43 -7.22
N PRO A 128 -0.39 -1.62 -8.14
CA PRO A 128 -0.16 -1.75 -9.58
C PRO A 128 1.31 -1.79 -10.03
N GLU A 129 2.18 -1.08 -9.32
CA GLU A 129 3.60 -0.99 -9.67
C GLU A 129 4.40 -2.25 -9.34
N VAL A 130 3.96 -3.08 -8.37
CA VAL A 130 4.85 -4.08 -7.74
C VAL A 130 5.30 -5.13 -8.75
N ALA A 131 4.37 -5.75 -9.48
CA ALA A 131 4.71 -6.79 -10.45
C ALA A 131 5.68 -6.27 -11.53
N LYS A 132 5.44 -5.05 -12.02
CA LYS A 132 6.28 -4.40 -13.03
C LYS A 132 7.67 -4.06 -12.48
N GLU A 133 7.76 -3.49 -11.28
CA GLU A 133 9.04 -3.13 -10.64
C GLU A 133 9.90 -4.37 -10.35
N GLN A 134 9.27 -5.52 -10.07
CA GLN A 134 9.98 -6.79 -9.83
C GLN A 134 10.28 -7.58 -11.11
N GLY A 135 9.71 -7.19 -12.25
CA GLY A 135 9.81 -7.95 -13.50
C GLY A 135 9.05 -9.27 -13.49
N TRP A 136 8.03 -9.40 -12.62
CA TRP A 136 7.24 -10.61 -12.47
C TRP A 136 6.13 -10.71 -13.51
N ASN A 137 5.91 -11.92 -14.04
CA ASN A 137 4.71 -12.26 -14.78
C ASN A 137 3.52 -12.57 -13.84
N HIS A 138 2.35 -12.93 -14.38
CA HIS A 138 1.15 -13.22 -13.59
C HIS A 138 1.33 -14.38 -12.60
N VAL A 139 2.01 -15.45 -13.01
CA VAL A 139 2.28 -16.63 -12.17
C VAL A 139 3.22 -16.25 -11.02
N GLU A 140 4.35 -15.63 -11.33
CA GLU A 140 5.33 -15.19 -10.34
C GLU A 140 4.72 -14.20 -9.35
N THR A 141 3.89 -13.26 -9.84
CA THR A 141 3.22 -12.29 -8.99
C THR A 141 2.26 -12.99 -8.02
N LEU A 142 1.43 -13.91 -8.51
CA LEU A 142 0.46 -14.60 -7.67
C LEU A 142 1.14 -15.50 -6.64
N ASP A 143 2.18 -16.22 -7.04
CA ASP A 143 2.94 -17.11 -6.15
C ASP A 143 3.58 -16.31 -5.01
N ASN A 144 4.26 -15.19 -5.35
CA ASN A 144 4.82 -14.30 -4.34
C ASN A 144 3.74 -13.67 -3.45
N LEU A 145 2.58 -13.35 -4.01
CA LEU A 145 1.48 -12.76 -3.26
C LEU A 145 0.83 -13.76 -2.30
N LEU A 146 0.71 -15.03 -2.69
CA LEU A 146 0.29 -16.13 -1.81
C LEU A 146 1.27 -16.29 -0.64
N ARG A 147 2.59 -16.30 -0.92
CA ARG A 147 3.61 -16.35 0.13
C ARG A 147 3.51 -15.14 1.08
N LYS A 148 3.29 -13.94 0.53
CA LYS A 148 3.05 -12.72 1.31
C LYS A 148 1.79 -12.82 2.19
N GLY A 149 0.75 -13.49 1.72
CA GLY A 149 -0.47 -13.80 2.48
C GLY A 149 -0.29 -14.89 3.55
N GLY A 150 0.91 -15.46 3.68
CA GLY A 150 1.23 -16.51 4.66
C GLY A 150 0.90 -17.92 4.20
N TYR A 151 0.74 -18.16 2.89
CA TYR A 151 0.67 -19.51 2.34
C TYR A 151 2.08 -20.12 2.28
N HIS A 152 2.25 -21.31 2.85
CA HIS A 152 3.55 -22.00 2.88
C HIS A 152 3.56 -23.34 2.13
N GLY A 153 2.42 -23.74 1.56
CA GLY A 153 2.30 -24.97 0.77
C GLY A 153 2.92 -24.85 -0.63
N THR A 154 2.90 -25.98 -1.35
CA THR A 154 3.25 -26.04 -2.77
C THR A 154 2.19 -25.29 -3.58
N VAL A 155 2.61 -24.32 -4.40
CA VAL A 155 1.68 -23.57 -5.25
C VAL A 155 1.46 -24.34 -6.57
N THR A 156 0.31 -24.99 -6.69
CA THR A 156 -0.12 -25.72 -7.89
C THR A 156 -1.01 -24.84 -8.78
N GLU A 157 -1.24 -25.26 -10.02
CA GLU A 157 -2.16 -24.55 -10.91
C GLU A 157 -3.60 -24.55 -10.38
N GLU A 158 -4.04 -25.67 -9.78
CA GLU A 158 -5.32 -25.75 -9.09
C GLU A 158 -5.42 -24.72 -7.95
N MET A 159 -4.36 -24.57 -7.15
CA MET A 159 -4.32 -23.55 -6.12
C MET A 159 -4.49 -22.16 -6.74
N ARG A 160 -3.75 -21.83 -7.81
CA ARG A 160 -3.86 -20.52 -8.48
C ARG A 160 -5.26 -20.25 -9.02
N LEU A 161 -5.89 -21.25 -9.64
CA LEU A 161 -7.26 -21.14 -10.16
C LEU A 161 -8.31 -21.04 -9.05
N SER A 162 -8.03 -21.55 -7.84
CA SER A 162 -8.93 -21.45 -6.69
C SER A 162 -8.93 -20.06 -6.02
N VAL A 163 -7.93 -19.22 -6.30
CA VAL A 163 -7.78 -17.90 -5.70
C VAL A 163 -8.80 -16.93 -6.27
N ASN A 164 -9.57 -16.27 -5.40
CA ASN A 164 -10.41 -15.15 -5.80
C ASN A 164 -9.53 -13.91 -6.00
N VAL A 165 -9.57 -13.33 -7.20
CA VAL A 165 -8.78 -12.15 -7.53
C VAL A 165 -9.70 -10.97 -7.77
N VAL A 166 -9.42 -9.87 -7.09
CA VAL A 166 -9.99 -8.55 -7.38
C VAL A 166 -8.88 -7.68 -7.93
N ARG A 167 -9.08 -7.14 -9.13
CA ARG A 167 -8.18 -6.17 -9.75
C ARG A 167 -8.67 -4.76 -9.47
N PHE A 168 -7.75 -3.81 -9.36
CA PHE A 168 -8.05 -2.40 -9.14
C PHE A 168 -6.96 -1.51 -9.74
N GLN A 169 -7.26 -0.23 -9.90
CA GLN A 169 -6.29 0.79 -10.30
C GLN A 169 -5.96 1.69 -9.11
N SER A 170 -4.91 2.49 -9.22
CA SER A 170 -4.63 3.52 -8.23
C SER A 170 -4.26 4.85 -8.85
N GLU A 171 -4.81 5.91 -8.27
CA GLU A 171 -4.37 7.28 -8.48
C GLU A 171 -3.26 7.58 -7.48
N LYS A 172 -2.07 7.93 -7.98
CA LYS A 172 -0.86 8.03 -7.14
C LYS A 172 -0.25 9.41 -7.21
N VAL A 173 -0.09 10.02 -6.05
CA VAL A 173 0.68 11.26 -5.88
C VAL A 173 1.89 11.00 -5.00
N HIS A 174 3.03 11.61 -5.31
CA HIS A 174 4.26 11.46 -4.55
C HIS A 174 4.98 12.79 -4.37
N MET A 175 5.76 12.90 -3.30
CA MET A 175 6.52 14.10 -2.96
C MET A 175 7.76 13.73 -2.15
N SER A 176 8.90 14.32 -2.47
CA SER A 176 10.09 14.29 -1.60
C SER A 176 9.92 15.33 -0.48
N TYR A 177 10.57 15.13 0.66
CA TYR A 177 10.64 16.20 1.64
C TYR A 177 11.32 17.43 1.03
N GLN A 178 10.73 18.61 1.25
CA GLN A 178 11.28 19.89 0.85
C GLN A 178 11.41 20.75 2.11
N VAL A 179 12.57 21.38 2.26
CA VAL A 179 12.92 22.22 3.42
C VAL A 179 12.31 23.61 3.27
#